data_AF-A0AAU3Q254-F1
#
_entry.id   AF-A0AAU3Q254-F1
#
_cell.length_a   1.000
_cell.length_b   1.000
_cell.length_c   1.000
_cell.angle_alpha   90.00
_cell.angle_beta   90.00
_cell.angle_gamma   90.00
#
_symmetry.space_group_name_H-M   'P 1'
#
loop_
_entity.id
_entity.type
_entity.pdbx_description
1 polymer ?
#
loop_
_entity_poly.entity_id
_entity_poly.type
_entity_poly.pdbx_seq_one_letter_code
_entity_poly.pdbx_strand_id
1 'polypeptide(L)'
;MSQTESTAGQLDQADITDYNDPDAPWNQAWDQDGGIADWNDDVIKEFRENSGKVGGAYAGGDLILLTTIGAKSGKRHTTPLGPLYRDDTMYVSSFIEDKYPAWWYNIKANPQVTIELRDKTYRATGTVLEAEDYIEFAAWVLADNPLLADFQSKVDRPIPLVVLTLDGEG
;
A
#
# COMPACT_ATOMS: atom_id res chain seq x y z
N MET A 1 -33.08 -4.47 -25.52
CA MET A 1 -33.17 -4.83 -24.09
C MET A 1 -31.81 -4.55 -23.51
N SER A 2 -31.63 -3.33 -23.02
CA SER A 2 -30.40 -2.86 -22.38
C SER A 2 -30.58 -3.06 -20.88
N GLN A 3 -29.64 -3.72 -20.23
CA GLN A 3 -29.40 -3.57 -18.80
C GLN A 3 -28.10 -4.31 -18.43
N THR A 4 -27.05 -3.53 -18.27
CA THR A 4 -26.04 -3.76 -17.22
C THR A 4 -25.66 -2.37 -16.74
N GLU A 5 -26.47 -1.83 -15.82
CA GLU A 5 -26.03 -0.80 -14.89
C GLU A 5 -25.03 -1.47 -13.94
N SER A 6 -23.74 -1.28 -14.19
CA SER A 6 -22.71 -1.49 -13.19
C SER A 6 -22.46 -0.13 -12.53
N THR A 7 -23.32 0.23 -11.58
CA THR A 7 -23.05 1.33 -10.65
C THR A 7 -22.20 0.75 -9.52
N ALA A 8 -20.89 0.60 -9.75
CA ALA A 8 -19.95 0.71 -8.65
C ALA A 8 -19.80 2.22 -8.41
N GLY A 9 -20.33 2.71 -7.29
CA GLY A 9 -20.31 4.14 -6.95
C GLY A 9 -18.87 4.62 -6.92
N GLN A 10 -18.53 5.54 -7.82
CA GLN A 10 -17.28 6.28 -7.76
C GLN A 10 -17.33 7.13 -6.49
N LEU A 11 -16.66 6.69 -5.43
CA LEU A 11 -16.54 7.44 -4.18
C LEU A 11 -15.89 8.80 -4.53
N ASP A 12 -16.58 9.90 -4.25
CA ASP A 12 -16.02 11.24 -4.42
C ASP A 12 -14.85 11.41 -3.44
N GLN A 13 -13.79 12.16 -3.85
CA GLN A 13 -12.59 12.41 -3.04
C GLN A 13 -12.89 12.91 -1.60
N ALA A 14 -14.08 13.45 -1.35
CA ALA A 14 -14.53 13.99 -0.07
C ALA A 14 -15.14 12.94 0.90
N ASP A 15 -15.51 11.76 0.43
CA ASP A 15 -16.24 10.77 1.25
C ASP A 15 -15.32 9.81 2.03
N ILE A 16 -14.04 9.71 1.64
CA ILE A 16 -13.09 8.80 2.30
C ILE A 16 -12.46 9.52 3.49
N THR A 17 -12.85 9.08 4.69
CA THR A 17 -12.44 9.71 5.96
C THR A 17 -11.54 8.82 6.82
N ASP A 18 -11.32 7.57 6.41
CA ASP A 18 -10.50 6.61 7.14
C ASP A 18 -9.49 5.92 6.20
N TYR A 19 -8.21 5.92 6.57
CA TYR A 19 -7.15 5.21 5.87
C TYR A 19 -7.41 3.68 5.80
N ASN A 20 -8.11 3.15 6.80
CA ASN A 20 -8.42 1.74 6.92
C ASN A 20 -9.76 1.36 6.28
N ASP A 21 -10.42 2.28 5.59
CA ASP A 21 -11.70 2.00 4.91
C ASP A 21 -11.50 0.87 3.89
N PRO A 22 -12.18 -0.29 4.04
CA PRO A 22 -12.03 -1.41 3.11
C PRO A 22 -12.44 -1.06 1.68
N ASP A 23 -13.32 -0.06 1.50
CA ASP A 23 -13.79 0.39 0.18
C ASP A 23 -12.90 1.49 -0.42
N ALA A 24 -11.83 1.89 0.28
CA ALA A 24 -10.92 2.93 -0.19
C ALA A 24 -10.33 2.63 -1.59
N PRO A 25 -10.04 3.67 -2.40
CA PRO A 25 -9.53 3.50 -3.77
C PRO A 25 -8.26 2.65 -3.86
N TRP A 26 -7.39 2.69 -2.86
CA TRP A 26 -6.16 1.89 -2.81
C TRP A 26 -6.41 0.41 -2.47
N ASN A 27 -7.59 0.07 -1.96
CA ASN A 27 -8.04 -1.29 -1.70
C ASN A 27 -8.80 -1.89 -2.89
N GLN A 28 -9.30 -1.06 -3.81
CA GLN A 28 -9.98 -1.51 -5.01
C GLN A 28 -9.00 -1.98 -6.10
N ALA A 29 -9.35 -3.07 -6.79
CA ALA A 29 -8.53 -3.62 -7.86
C ALA A 29 -8.49 -2.66 -9.06
N TRP A 30 -7.29 -2.16 -9.40
CA TRP A 30 -6.91 -1.49 -10.67
C TRP A 30 -8.09 -1.13 -11.59
N ASP A 31 -8.54 0.12 -11.54
CA ASP A 31 -9.52 0.62 -12.51
C ASP A 31 -8.86 0.82 -13.88
N GLN A 32 -9.60 0.54 -14.95
CA GLN A 32 -9.13 0.75 -16.32
C GLN A 32 -9.18 2.23 -16.73
N ASP A 33 -9.84 3.07 -15.93
CA ASP A 33 -10.16 4.46 -16.25
C ASP A 33 -9.26 5.49 -15.54
N GLY A 34 -8.24 5.06 -14.78
CA GLY A 34 -7.18 5.93 -14.26
C GLY A 34 -7.49 6.66 -12.95
N GLY A 35 -8.64 6.42 -12.32
CA GLY A 35 -9.06 7.06 -11.08
C GLY A 35 -8.11 6.80 -9.91
N ILE A 36 -7.52 5.60 -9.79
CA ILE A 36 -6.51 5.34 -8.75
C ILE A 36 -5.19 6.08 -9.04
N ALA A 37 -4.84 6.24 -10.31
CA ALA A 37 -3.62 6.96 -10.70
C ALA A 37 -3.74 8.45 -10.40
N ASP A 38 -4.86 9.06 -10.79
CA ASP A 38 -5.14 10.47 -10.50
C ASP A 38 -5.23 10.73 -8.99
N TRP A 39 -5.87 9.81 -8.24
CA TRP A 39 -5.93 9.87 -6.79
C TRP A 39 -4.53 9.74 -6.14
N ASN A 40 -3.68 8.83 -6.62
CA ASN A 40 -2.31 8.70 -6.13
C ASN A 40 -1.50 9.98 -6.41
N ASP A 41 -1.66 10.59 -7.59
CA ASP A 41 -0.93 11.78 -7.98
C ASP A 41 -1.26 12.97 -7.07
N ASP A 42 -2.54 13.15 -6.71
CA ASP A 42 -2.98 14.17 -5.76
C ASP A 42 -2.40 13.92 -4.35
N VAL A 43 -2.48 12.68 -3.85
CA VAL A 43 -1.91 12.31 -2.54
C VAL A 43 -0.39 12.48 -2.51
N ILE A 44 0.31 12.06 -3.56
CA ILE A 44 1.77 12.22 -3.69
C ILE A 44 2.14 13.70 -3.68
N LYS A 45 1.37 14.53 -4.39
CA LYS A 45 1.60 15.97 -4.44
C LYS A 45 1.40 16.59 -3.05
N GLU A 46 0.27 16.34 -2.40
CA GLU A 46 -0.02 16.87 -1.07
C GLU A 46 1.04 16.42 -0.05
N PHE A 47 1.42 15.13 -0.08
CA PHE A 47 2.47 14.58 0.77
C PHE A 47 3.77 15.38 0.66
N ARG A 48 4.23 15.65 -0.57
CA ARG A 48 5.48 16.38 -0.81
C ARG A 48 5.39 17.86 -0.46
N GLU A 49 4.22 18.48 -0.64
CA GLU A 49 3.99 19.89 -0.30
C GLU A 49 3.90 20.11 1.23
N ASN A 50 3.44 19.11 1.98
CA ASN A 50 3.16 19.21 3.41
C ASN A 50 4.12 18.39 4.30
N SER A 51 5.35 18.12 3.82
CA SER A 51 6.39 17.40 4.56
C SER A 51 5.92 16.04 5.11
N GLY A 52 5.20 15.31 4.26
CA GLY A 52 4.68 13.97 4.49
C GLY A 52 3.37 13.86 5.25
N LYS A 53 2.66 14.97 5.42
CA LYS A 53 1.31 14.99 5.98
C LYS A 53 0.29 15.11 4.85
N VAL A 54 -0.73 14.27 4.89
CA VAL A 54 -1.85 14.33 3.95
C VAL A 54 -3.14 14.40 4.76
N GLY A 55 -4.07 15.26 4.34
CA GLY A 55 -5.39 15.41 4.96
C GLY A 55 -6.35 14.27 4.61
N GLY A 56 -7.64 14.49 4.86
CA GLY A 56 -8.69 13.52 4.57
C GLY A 56 -8.47 12.20 5.29
N ALA A 57 -8.56 11.09 4.56
CA ALA A 57 -8.35 9.74 5.07
C ALA A 57 -6.96 9.50 5.71
N TYR A 58 -5.94 10.27 5.33
CA TYR A 58 -4.57 10.14 5.87
C TYR A 58 -4.33 10.98 7.11
N ALA A 59 -5.32 11.78 7.53
CA ALA A 59 -5.15 12.73 8.60
C ALA A 59 -4.78 12.02 9.92
N GLY A 60 -3.59 12.33 10.44
CA GLY A 60 -3.09 11.76 11.70
C GLY A 60 -2.44 10.37 11.57
N GLY A 61 -2.45 9.77 10.38
CA GLY A 61 -1.69 8.55 10.08
C GLY A 61 -0.28 8.85 9.58
N ASP A 62 0.63 7.90 9.75
CA ASP A 62 1.90 7.91 9.02
C ASP A 62 1.63 7.45 7.57
N LEU A 63 2.27 8.10 6.60
CA LEU A 63 2.20 7.77 5.18
C LEU A 63 3.63 7.69 4.64
N ILE A 64 3.87 6.75 3.72
CA ILE A 64 5.09 6.70 2.93
C ILE A 64 4.76 6.74 1.44
N LEU A 65 5.66 7.31 0.65
CA LEU A 65 5.67 7.09 -0.80
C LEU A 65 6.68 6.00 -1.13
N LEU A 66 6.19 4.82 -1.48
CA LEU A 66 7.01 3.69 -1.88
C LEU A 66 7.25 3.72 -3.39
N THR A 67 8.49 3.95 -3.79
CA THR A 67 8.90 3.89 -5.19
C THR A 67 9.58 2.55 -5.50
N THR A 68 9.02 1.81 -6.45
CA THR A 68 9.51 0.50 -6.91
C THR A 68 9.88 0.55 -8.40
N ILE A 69 10.65 -0.44 -8.88
CA ILE A 69 10.92 -0.63 -10.30
C ILE A 69 10.00 -1.72 -10.86
N GLY A 70 9.21 -1.37 -11.88
CA GLY A 70 8.26 -2.27 -12.51
C GLY A 70 8.93 -3.54 -13.05
N ALA A 71 8.61 -4.72 -12.50
CA ALA A 71 9.27 -5.99 -12.86
C ALA A 71 9.23 -6.30 -14.37
N LYS A 72 8.14 -5.91 -15.05
CA LYS A 72 7.98 -6.08 -16.51
C LYS A 72 8.42 -4.87 -17.32
N SER A 73 8.31 -3.66 -16.76
CA SER A 73 8.41 -2.42 -17.53
C SER A 73 9.74 -1.68 -17.34
N GLY A 74 10.47 -1.96 -16.25
CA GLY A 74 11.67 -1.20 -15.86
C GLY A 74 11.39 0.24 -15.40
N LYS A 75 10.13 0.70 -15.42
CA LYS A 75 9.76 2.06 -15.03
C LYS A 75 9.64 2.20 -13.52
N ARG A 76 9.89 3.41 -13.00
CA ARG A 76 9.61 3.75 -11.59
C ARG A 76 8.10 3.88 -11.40
N HIS A 77 7.59 3.30 -10.32
CA HIS A 77 6.19 3.39 -9.88
C HIS A 77 6.20 3.82 -8.43
N THR A 78 5.53 4.94 -8.12
CA THR A 78 5.37 5.44 -6.74
C THR A 78 3.96 5.15 -6.28
N THR A 79 3.83 4.56 -5.09
CA THR A 79 2.54 4.25 -4.48
C THR A 79 2.51 4.77 -3.05
N PRO A 80 1.54 5.61 -2.67
CA PRO A 80 1.31 5.98 -1.28
C PRO A 80 0.82 4.76 -0.49
N LEU A 81 1.45 4.48 0.64
CA LEU A 81 1.11 3.37 1.53
C LEU A 81 1.23 3.82 2.98
N GLY A 82 0.26 3.48 3.81
CA GLY A 82 0.39 3.58 5.26
C GLY A 82 1.29 2.46 5.78
N PRO A 83 2.47 2.78 6.31
CA PRO A 83 3.34 1.79 6.93
C PRO A 83 2.72 1.32 8.25
N LEU A 84 2.93 0.05 8.56
CA LEU A 84 2.68 -0.54 9.85
C LEU A 84 4.03 -0.87 10.52
N TYR A 85 4.03 -1.03 11.84
CA TYR A 85 5.25 -1.23 12.60
C TYR A 85 5.10 -2.39 13.58
N ARG A 86 6.10 -3.29 13.57
CA ARG A 86 6.36 -4.27 14.63
C ARG A 86 7.62 -3.84 15.34
N ASP A 87 7.49 -3.18 16.49
CA ASP A 87 8.59 -2.47 17.14
C ASP A 87 9.27 -1.50 16.15
N ASP A 88 10.57 -1.67 15.87
CA ASP A 88 11.32 -0.88 14.90
C ASP A 88 11.22 -1.42 13.45
N THR A 89 10.51 -2.53 13.23
CA THR A 89 10.36 -3.14 11.91
C THR A 89 9.18 -2.54 11.16
N MET A 90 9.48 -1.73 10.14
CA MET A 90 8.47 -1.20 9.21
C MET A 90 8.01 -2.29 8.23
N TYR A 91 6.71 -2.41 8.01
CA TYR A 91 6.14 -3.30 7.00
C TYR A 91 4.92 -2.69 6.31
N VAL A 92 4.58 -3.20 5.13
CA VAL A 92 3.39 -2.82 4.37
C VAL A 92 2.60 -4.05 3.94
N SER A 93 1.29 -3.87 3.83
CA SER A 93 0.35 -4.87 3.32
C SER A 93 -0.66 -4.24 2.36
N SER A 94 -1.64 -5.01 1.88
CA SER A 94 -2.66 -4.56 0.95
C SER A 94 -3.96 -5.33 1.13
N PHE A 95 -5.07 -4.63 0.93
CA PHE A 95 -6.43 -5.17 0.97
C PHE A 95 -7.02 -5.43 -0.44
N ILE A 96 -6.19 -5.53 -1.49
CA ILE A 96 -6.68 -5.95 -2.82
C ILE A 96 -7.06 -7.42 -2.75
N GLU A 97 -8.30 -7.79 -3.11
CA GLU A 97 -8.88 -9.14 -2.97
C GLU A 97 -8.42 -10.15 -4.04
N ASP A 98 -8.32 -9.73 -5.29
CA ASP A 98 -8.14 -10.67 -6.42
C ASP A 98 -6.67 -11.02 -6.72
N LYS A 99 -5.72 -10.17 -6.29
CA LYS A 99 -4.29 -10.30 -6.66
C LYS A 99 -3.38 -9.57 -5.69
N TYR A 100 -2.09 -9.91 -5.73
CA TYR A 100 -1.09 -9.06 -5.09
C TYR A 100 -0.90 -7.74 -5.86
N PRO A 101 -0.63 -6.64 -5.15
CA PRO A 101 -0.38 -5.35 -5.77
C PRO A 101 0.91 -5.38 -6.60
N ALA A 102 1.00 -4.48 -7.59
CA ALA A 102 2.16 -4.43 -8.48
C ALA A 102 3.47 -4.18 -7.72
N TRP A 103 3.45 -3.33 -6.68
CA TRP A 103 4.64 -3.07 -5.86
C TRP A 103 5.18 -4.34 -5.19
N TRP A 104 4.32 -5.31 -4.83
CA TRP A 104 4.76 -6.58 -4.24
C TRP A 104 5.57 -7.40 -5.24
N TYR A 105 5.06 -7.53 -6.47
CA TYR A 105 5.78 -8.23 -7.55
C TYR A 105 7.06 -7.51 -7.96
N ASN A 106 7.03 -6.18 -7.95
CA ASN A 106 8.18 -5.34 -8.25
C ASN A 106 9.29 -5.57 -7.22
N ILE A 107 8.97 -5.59 -5.93
CA ILE A 107 9.93 -5.83 -4.84
C ILE A 107 10.47 -7.25 -4.89
N LYS A 108 9.60 -8.24 -5.17
CA LYS A 108 10.03 -9.63 -5.36
C LYS A 108 11.08 -9.76 -6.47
N ALA A 109 10.96 -8.97 -7.54
CA ALA A 109 11.89 -8.99 -8.66
C ALA A 109 13.14 -8.11 -8.43
N ASN A 110 12.96 -6.97 -7.76
CA ASN A 110 14.03 -6.04 -7.40
C ASN A 110 13.75 -5.44 -6.01
N PRO A 111 14.47 -5.89 -4.97
CA PRO A 111 14.20 -5.47 -3.60
C PRO A 111 14.63 -4.03 -3.32
N GLN A 112 15.36 -3.38 -4.23
CA GLN A 112 15.82 -2.00 -4.05
C GLN A 112 14.68 -1.02 -4.30
N VAL A 113 14.27 -0.33 -3.24
CA VAL A 113 13.18 0.64 -3.26
C VAL A 113 13.64 2.02 -2.78
N THR A 114 12.79 3.01 -2.95
CA THR A 114 13.00 4.35 -2.40
C THR A 114 11.76 4.74 -1.62
N ILE A 115 11.96 5.19 -0.39
CA ILE A 115 10.88 5.53 0.52
C ILE A 115 10.98 7.02 0.82
N GLU A 116 9.94 7.78 0.47
CA GLU A 116 9.76 9.12 1.02
C GLU A 116 8.95 8.97 2.31
N LEU A 117 9.52 9.43 3.41
CA LEU A 117 8.90 9.42 4.74
C LEU A 117 9.10 10.80 5.34
N ARG A 118 8.01 11.50 5.64
CA ARG A 118 8.02 12.89 6.10
C ARG A 118 8.71 13.80 5.08
N ASP A 119 9.76 14.51 5.47
CA ASP A 119 10.56 15.41 4.64
C ASP A 119 11.84 14.74 4.08
N LYS A 120 12.02 13.45 4.32
CA LYS A 120 13.23 12.71 3.95
C LYS A 120 12.96 11.64 2.90
N THR A 121 13.99 11.36 2.12
CA THR A 121 14.02 10.28 1.13
C THR A 121 15.11 9.29 1.49
N TYR A 122 14.72 8.02 1.64
CA TYR A 122 15.59 6.92 2.01
C TYR A 122 15.75 5.94 0.86
N ARG A 123 16.97 5.43 0.70
CA ARG A 123 17.16 4.12 0.06
C ARG A 123 16.76 3.06 1.07
N ALA A 124 16.15 2.00 0.56
CA ALA A 124 15.65 0.94 1.41
C ALA A 124 15.62 -0.37 0.63
N THR A 125 15.61 -1.45 1.39
CA THR A 125 15.42 -2.81 0.89
C THR A 125 14.04 -3.31 1.31
N GLY A 126 13.23 -3.68 0.32
CA GLY A 126 11.96 -4.37 0.52
C GLY A 126 12.15 -5.88 0.48
N THR A 127 11.67 -6.57 1.50
CA THR A 127 11.74 -8.02 1.62
C THR A 127 10.33 -8.58 1.63
N VAL A 128 9.97 -9.31 0.57
CA VAL A 128 8.76 -10.14 0.55
C VAL A 128 8.99 -11.32 1.48
N LEU A 129 8.12 -11.46 2.48
CA LEU A 129 8.20 -12.61 3.39
C LEU A 129 7.67 -13.86 2.70
N GLU A 130 8.38 -14.97 2.85
CA GLU A 130 8.00 -16.28 2.30
C GLU A 130 8.23 -17.39 3.35
N ALA A 131 7.60 -18.55 3.14
CA ALA A 131 7.80 -19.77 3.93
C ALA A 131 7.69 -19.55 5.45
N GLU A 132 8.66 -20.01 6.24
CA GLU A 132 8.64 -19.96 7.70
C GLU A 132 8.60 -18.52 8.24
N ASP A 133 9.35 -17.60 7.62
CA ASP A 133 9.36 -16.18 8.00
C ASP A 133 7.99 -15.53 7.78
N TYR A 134 7.29 -15.92 6.71
CA TYR A 134 5.92 -15.49 6.48
C TYR A 134 4.97 -16.01 7.56
N ILE A 135 5.06 -17.30 7.90
CA ILE A 135 4.12 -17.93 8.85
C ILE A 135 4.20 -17.26 10.24
N GLU A 136 5.42 -17.06 10.76
CA GLU A 136 5.60 -16.39 12.06
C GLU A 136 5.08 -14.96 12.03
N PHE A 137 5.49 -14.20 11.01
CA PHE A 137 5.16 -12.78 10.96
C PHE A 137 3.67 -12.56 10.70
N ALA A 138 3.07 -13.34 9.81
CA ALA A 138 1.63 -13.27 9.54
C ALA A 138 0.80 -13.63 10.77
N ALA A 139 1.20 -14.65 11.55
CA ALA A 139 0.51 -14.98 12.79
C ALA A 139 0.51 -13.82 13.79
N TRP A 140 1.63 -13.10 13.90
CA TRP A 140 1.70 -11.88 14.71
C TRP A 140 0.84 -10.76 14.13
N VAL A 141 0.94 -10.48 12.82
CA VAL A 141 0.18 -9.41 12.15
C VAL A 141 -1.32 -9.60 12.32
N LEU A 142 -1.83 -10.81 12.12
CA LEU A 142 -3.26 -11.11 12.21
C LEU A 142 -3.77 -11.08 13.67
N ALA A 143 -2.88 -11.26 14.65
CA ALA A 143 -3.24 -11.11 16.06
C ALA A 143 -3.28 -9.64 16.51
N ASP A 144 -2.39 -8.79 15.96
CA ASP A 144 -2.24 -7.39 16.34
C ASP A 144 -3.10 -6.42 15.52
N ASN A 145 -3.43 -6.79 14.28
CA ASN A 145 -4.20 -5.94 13.35
C ASN A 145 -5.54 -6.60 12.95
N PRO A 146 -6.66 -6.24 13.63
CA PRO A 146 -7.98 -6.80 13.36
C PRO A 146 -8.48 -6.57 11.92
N LEU A 147 -8.07 -5.49 11.26
CA LEU A 147 -8.49 -5.19 9.88
C LEU A 147 -7.85 -6.15 8.90
N LEU A 148 -6.54 -6.41 9.04
CA LEU A 148 -5.85 -7.41 8.24
C LEU A 148 -6.35 -8.83 8.55
N ALA A 149 -6.72 -9.10 9.81
CA ALA A 149 -7.35 -10.36 10.20
C ALA A 149 -8.72 -10.58 9.53
N ASP A 150 -9.59 -9.56 9.58
CA ASP A 150 -10.89 -9.59 8.91
C ASP A 150 -10.72 -9.77 7.39
N PHE A 151 -9.80 -9.03 6.77
CA PHE A 151 -9.50 -9.16 5.36
C PHE A 151 -9.00 -10.55 4.99
N GLN A 152 -8.02 -11.10 5.73
CA GLN A 152 -7.51 -12.46 5.51
C GLN A 152 -8.63 -13.52 5.62
N SER A 153 -9.65 -13.30 6.44
CA SER A 153 -10.79 -14.22 6.58
C SER A 153 -11.69 -14.28 5.33
N LYS A 154 -11.65 -13.25 4.48
CA LYS A 154 -12.46 -13.10 3.28
C LYS A 154 -11.75 -13.58 2.01
N VAL A 155 -10.43 -13.80 2.07
CA VAL A 155 -9.61 -14.19 0.92
C VAL A 155 -8.90 -15.52 1.17
N ASP A 156 -8.88 -16.41 0.18
CA ASP A 156 -8.20 -17.72 0.30
C ASP A 156 -6.67 -17.62 0.26
N ARG A 157 -6.15 -16.50 -0.28
CA ARG A 157 -4.70 -16.29 -0.43
C ARG A 157 -4.12 -15.64 0.82
N PRO A 158 -2.85 -15.90 1.15
CA PRO A 158 -2.18 -15.18 2.22
C PRO A 158 -2.11 -13.67 1.92
N ILE A 159 -2.28 -12.82 2.93
CA ILE A 159 -2.11 -11.37 2.76
C ILE A 159 -0.68 -11.04 2.32
N PRO A 160 -0.46 -10.10 1.38
CA PRO A 160 0.88 -9.72 0.96
C PRO A 160 1.57 -8.99 2.12
N LEU A 161 2.73 -9.49 2.55
CA LEU A 161 3.55 -8.85 3.58
C LEU A 161 4.93 -8.54 3.01
N VAL A 162 5.32 -7.27 3.12
CA VAL A 162 6.66 -6.80 2.77
C VAL A 162 7.24 -6.02 3.93
N VAL A 163 8.38 -6.45 4.42
CA VAL A 163 9.19 -5.72 5.39
C VAL A 163 10.04 -4.70 4.63
N LEU A 164 10.12 -3.48 5.15
CA LEU A 164 10.90 -2.38 4.60
C LEU A 164 12.02 -2.04 5.57
N THR A 165 13.26 -2.25 5.14
CA THR A 165 14.45 -1.87 5.91
C THR A 165 15.06 -0.62 5.28
N LEU A 166 15.08 0.49 6.02
CA LEU A 166 15.77 1.70 5.59
C LEU A 166 17.28 1.46 5.62
N ASP A 167 17.96 1.80 4.53
CA ASP A 167 19.42 1.82 4.54
C ASP A 167 19.83 2.95 5.49
N GLY A 168 20.62 2.64 6.52
CA GLY A 168 21.00 3.62 7.54
C GLY A 168 21.58 4.88 6.89
N GLU A 169 21.21 6.06 7.43
CA GLU A 169 21.92 7.30 7.12
C GLU A 169 23.38 7.08 7.54
N GLY A 170 24.27 6.91 6.57
CA GLY A 170 25.72 6.82 6.80
C GLY A 170 26.29 8.11 7.37
#